data_AF-A0A7S2TR89-F1
#
_entry.id   AF-A0A7S2TR89-F1
#
_cell.length_a   1.000
_cell.length_b   1.000
_cell.length_c   1.000
_cell.angle_alpha   90.00
_cell.angle_beta   90.00
_cell.angle_gamma   90.00
#
_symmetry.space_group_name_H-M   'P 1'
#
loop_
_entity.id
_entity.type
_entity.pdbx_description
1 polymer ?
#
loop_
_entity_poly.entity_id
_entity_poly.type
_entity_poly.pdbx_seq_one_letter_code
_entity_poly.pdbx_strand_id
1 'polypeptide(L)'
;MTEMDKNSNYNNSFIGRFVGIPGQMPNSYTKILIKYYVFRNFEKPKKVGSENQEHNFNAVIVTINSANVTGTIKKMDKKHILIALKEQTCILKNQKIVISNRIKDSWSLMAWGNFIRGE
;
A
#
# COMPACT_ATOMS: atom_id res chain seq x y z
N MET A 1 0.23 24.79 19.94
CA MET A 1 1.50 24.03 19.91
C MET A 1 1.20 22.65 20.48
N THR A 2 1.61 21.56 19.83
CA THR A 2 1.38 20.20 20.35
C THR A 2 2.30 19.92 21.54
N GLU A 3 1.85 19.11 22.50
CA GLU A 3 2.63 18.70 23.69
C GLU A 3 3.66 17.59 23.41
N MET A 4 3.81 17.17 22.15
CA MET A 4 4.79 16.17 21.74
C MET A 4 6.23 16.66 21.95
N ASP A 5 7.11 15.74 22.34
CA ASP A 5 8.55 15.99 22.42
C ASP A 5 9.10 16.52 21.07
N LYS A 6 9.93 17.56 21.11
CA LYS A 6 10.49 18.20 19.92
C LYS A 6 11.33 17.22 19.09
N ASN A 7 12.02 16.29 19.75
CA ASN A 7 12.83 15.27 19.07
C ASN A 7 11.97 14.25 18.31
N SER A 8 10.73 14.01 18.76
CA SER A 8 9.84 13.06 18.10
C SER A 8 9.41 13.52 16.70
N ASN A 9 9.38 14.84 16.46
CA ASN A 9 9.02 15.45 15.18
C ASN A 9 10.23 15.67 14.25
N TYR A 10 11.42 15.22 14.64
CA TYR A 10 12.61 15.36 13.81
C TYR A 10 12.45 14.59 12.49
N ASN A 11 12.89 15.20 11.39
CA ASN A 11 12.98 14.57 10.07
C ASN A 11 11.68 13.94 9.55
N ASN A 12 10.54 14.64 9.66
CA ASN A 12 9.27 14.22 9.06
C ASN A 12 8.74 12.85 9.54
N SER A 13 9.10 12.44 10.76
CA SER A 13 8.77 11.12 11.34
C SER A 13 7.28 10.78 11.43
N PHE A 14 6.38 11.77 11.27
CA PHE A 14 4.93 11.59 11.33
C PHE A 14 4.23 11.62 9.97
N ILE A 15 4.96 11.69 8.84
CA ILE A 15 4.33 11.60 7.51
C ILE A 15 3.58 10.28 7.38
N GLY A 16 2.32 10.36 6.97
CA GLY A 16 1.47 9.18 6.77
C GLY A 16 0.88 8.58 8.05
N ARG A 17 1.15 9.16 9.23
CA ARG A 17 0.54 8.72 10.48
C ARG A 17 -0.86 9.33 10.66
N PHE A 18 -1.69 8.63 11.42
CA PHE A 18 -3.03 9.09 11.77
C PHE A 18 -3.02 9.82 13.11
N VAL A 19 -3.75 10.93 13.16
CA VAL A 19 -4.05 11.67 14.39
C VAL A 19 -5.57 11.62 14.57
N GLY A 20 -6.01 11.31 15.78
CA GLY A 20 -7.42 11.12 16.08
C GLY A 20 -7.70 11.32 17.56
N ILE A 21 -8.99 11.42 17.89
CA ILE A 21 -9.45 11.57 19.27
C ILE A 21 -9.24 10.22 19.99
N PRO A 22 -8.74 10.20 21.25
CA PRO A 22 -8.64 8.98 22.03
C PRO A 22 -9.96 8.21 22.06
N GLY A 23 -9.91 6.90 21.77
CA GLY A 23 -11.11 6.04 21.68
C GLY A 23 -11.88 6.11 20.35
N GLN A 24 -11.52 7.02 19.44
CA GLN A 24 -12.12 7.12 18.09
C GLN A 24 -11.12 6.85 16.96
N MET A 25 -9.97 6.26 17.28
CA MET A 25 -8.97 5.91 16.27
C MET A 25 -9.53 4.83 15.33
N PRO A 26 -9.31 4.97 14.00
CA PRO A 26 -9.64 3.92 13.06
C PRO A 26 -8.87 2.63 13.36
N ASN A 27 -9.45 1.50 12.95
CA ASN A 27 -8.77 0.22 13.00
C ASN A 27 -7.50 0.23 12.16
N SER A 28 -6.49 -0.46 12.64
CA SER A 28 -5.20 -0.62 11.99
C SER A 28 -4.96 -2.06 11.59
N TYR A 29 -4.35 -2.23 10.44
CA TYR A 29 -4.26 -3.51 9.75
C TYR A 29 -2.82 -3.80 9.35
N THR A 30 -2.46 -5.09 9.34
CA THR A 30 -1.17 -5.59 8.85
C THR A 30 -1.33 -6.35 7.54
N LYS A 31 -2.53 -6.87 7.27
CA LYS A 31 -2.90 -7.47 5.99
C LYS A 31 -4.18 -6.85 5.49
N ILE A 32 -4.25 -6.60 4.19
CA ILE A 32 -5.38 -5.94 3.58
C ILE A 32 -5.82 -6.68 2.33
N LEU A 33 -7.13 -6.82 2.18
CA LEU A 33 -7.78 -7.29 0.96
C LEU A 33 -8.42 -6.09 0.27
N ILE A 34 -8.05 -5.87 -0.98
CA ILE A 34 -8.55 -4.75 -1.78
C ILE A 34 -9.21 -5.24 -3.05
N LYS A 35 -10.25 -4.53 -3.50
CA LYS A 35 -10.75 -4.65 -4.88
C LYS A 35 -9.92 -3.72 -5.74
N TYR A 36 -9.26 -4.24 -6.78
CA TYR A 36 -8.31 -3.45 -7.57
C TYR A 36 -8.66 -3.36 -9.05
N TYR A 37 -8.11 -2.35 -9.69
CA TYR A 37 -8.14 -2.07 -11.12
C TYR A 37 -6.72 -1.72 -11.56
N VAL A 38 -6.23 -2.37 -12.61
CA VAL A 38 -4.91 -2.12 -13.18
C VAL A 38 -4.95 -0.87 -14.07
N PHE A 39 -3.92 -0.03 -14.01
CA PHE A 39 -3.82 1.11 -14.92
C PHE A 39 -3.59 0.66 -16.36
N ARG A 40 -4.18 1.37 -17.34
CA ARG A 40 -4.12 1.01 -18.76
C ARG A 40 -2.69 0.90 -19.32
N ASN A 41 -1.79 1.73 -18.79
CA ASN A 41 -0.40 1.82 -19.24
C ASN A 41 0.54 0.89 -18.46
N PHE A 42 0.02 0.12 -17.50
CA PHE A 42 0.82 -0.90 -16.83
C PHE A 42 0.95 -2.10 -17.77
N GLU A 43 2.12 -2.26 -18.36
CA GLU A 43 2.46 -3.46 -19.14
C GLU A 43 2.35 -4.68 -18.24
N LYS A 44 1.31 -5.49 -18.46
CA LYS A 44 1.26 -6.83 -17.85
C LYS A 44 2.44 -7.62 -18.42
N PRO A 45 3.16 -8.41 -17.60
CA PRO A 45 4.26 -9.21 -18.11
C PRO A 45 3.73 -10.13 -19.21
N LYS A 46 4.30 -10.01 -20.41
CA LYS A 46 4.05 -10.98 -21.47
C LYS A 46 4.71 -12.28 -21.01
N LYS A 47 3.95 -13.38 -20.94
CA LYS A 47 4.55 -14.72 -20.89
C LYS A 47 5.22 -14.97 -22.23
N VAL A 48 6.51 -14.66 -22.34
CA VAL A 48 7.36 -15.06 -23.46
C VAL A 48 8.46 -15.93 -22.86
N GLY A 49 8.74 -17.06 -23.51
CA GLY A 49 9.54 -18.15 -22.99
C GLY A 49 10.84 -17.74 -22.29
N SER A 50 11.08 -18.43 -21.17
CA SER A 50 12.39 -18.78 -20.60
C SER A 50 13.30 -17.71 -20.01
N GLU A 51 12.96 -16.42 -20.03
CA GLU A 51 13.55 -15.45 -19.08
C GLU A 51 12.46 -14.52 -18.56
N ASN A 52 11.89 -14.92 -17.42
CA ASN A 52 10.82 -14.18 -16.76
C ASN A 52 11.32 -12.78 -16.39
N GLN A 53 10.78 -11.75 -17.05
CA GLN A 53 10.56 -10.46 -16.37
C GLN A 53 9.49 -10.68 -15.30
N GLU A 54 9.87 -11.43 -14.26
CA GLU A 54 9.08 -11.63 -13.06
C GLU A 54 8.98 -10.25 -12.41
N HIS A 55 7.83 -9.60 -12.58
CA HIS A 55 7.49 -8.50 -11.68
C HIS A 55 7.59 -9.07 -10.27
N ASN A 56 8.61 -8.61 -9.54
CA ASN A 56 8.84 -8.98 -8.16
C ASN A 56 7.74 -8.35 -7.30
N PHE A 57 6.58 -9.01 -7.24
CA PHE A 57 5.49 -8.68 -6.34
C PHE A 57 5.86 -8.84 -4.84
N ASN A 58 7.13 -9.20 -4.59
CA ASN A 58 7.77 -9.27 -3.28
C ASN A 58 7.82 -7.90 -2.59
N ALA A 59 7.97 -6.80 -3.33
CA ALA A 59 8.06 -5.45 -2.76
C ALA A 59 7.27 -4.42 -3.59
N VAL A 60 6.12 -4.01 -3.06
CA VAL A 60 5.29 -2.95 -3.62
C VAL A 60 5.16 -1.80 -2.63
N ILE A 61 4.96 -0.58 -3.13
CA ILE A 61 4.53 0.54 -2.29
C ILE A 61 3.02 0.62 -2.35
N VAL A 62 2.39 0.60 -1.17
CA VAL A 62 0.97 0.79 -0.99
C VAL A 62 0.75 2.20 -0.46
N THR A 63 0.14 3.04 -1.27
CA THR A 63 -0.22 4.40 -0.88
C THR A 63 -1.66 4.41 -0.38
N ILE A 64 -1.83 4.75 0.89
CA ILE A 64 -3.11 4.86 1.59
C ILE A 64 -3.23 6.29 2.09
N ASN A 65 -4.03 7.11 1.40
CA ASN A 65 -4.10 8.54 1.68
C ASN A 65 -2.71 9.22 1.59
N SER A 66 -2.19 9.74 2.70
CA SER A 66 -0.84 10.31 2.81
C SER A 66 0.24 9.31 3.25
N ALA A 67 -0.15 8.07 3.60
CA ALA A 67 0.77 7.03 4.04
C ALA A 67 1.31 6.24 2.85
N ASN A 68 2.63 6.09 2.79
CA ASN A 68 3.31 5.21 1.84
C ASN A 68 3.94 4.07 2.62
N VAL A 69 3.45 2.84 2.39
CA VAL A 69 3.83 1.68 3.19
C VAL A 69 4.32 0.59 2.27
N THR A 70 5.48 0.02 2.59
CA THR A 70 5.99 -1.13 1.84
C THR A 70 5.11 -2.35 2.14
N GLY A 71 4.76 -3.11 1.12
CA GLY A 71 4.02 -4.35 1.26
C GLY A 71 4.48 -5.43 0.30
N THR A 72 3.96 -6.63 0.52
CA THR A 72 4.18 -7.81 -0.33
C THR A 72 2.83 -8.35 -0.76
N ILE A 73 2.64 -8.56 -2.06
CA ILE A 73 1.41 -9.20 -2.56
C ILE A 73 1.49 -10.69 -2.25
N LYS A 74 0.56 -11.19 -1.43
CA LYS A 74 0.49 -12.60 -1.05
C LYS A 74 -0.38 -13.41 -2.00
N LYS A 75 -1.45 -12.80 -2.51
CA LYS A 75 -2.37 -13.42 -3.46
C LYS A 75 -2.99 -12.36 -4.36
N MET A 76 -3.17 -12.71 -5.63
CA MET A 76 -3.79 -11.85 -6.63
C MET A 76 -4.77 -12.68 -7.46
N ASP A 77 -6.05 -12.36 -7.31
CA ASP A 77 -7.15 -12.92 -8.11
C ASP A 77 -7.56 -11.90 -9.19
N LYS A 78 -8.49 -12.24 -10.09
CA LYS A 78 -8.91 -11.33 -11.19
C LYS A 78 -9.44 -9.96 -10.74
N LYS A 79 -9.95 -9.85 -9.51
CA LYS A 79 -10.60 -8.64 -8.97
C LYS A 79 -10.07 -8.21 -7.60
N HIS A 80 -9.33 -9.07 -6.92
CA HIS A 80 -8.89 -8.84 -5.54
C HIS A 80 -7.39 -9.07 -5.38
N ILE A 81 -6.76 -8.28 -4.51
CA ILE A 81 -5.37 -8.49 -4.11
C ILE A 81 -5.32 -8.55 -2.58
N LEU A 82 -4.63 -9.56 -2.06
CA LEU A 82 -4.23 -9.67 -0.67
C LEU A 82 -2.79 -9.17 -0.52
N ILE A 83 -2.60 -8.14 0.30
CA ILE A 83 -1.30 -7.52 0.55
C ILE A 83 -0.96 -7.64 2.03
N ALA A 84 0.24 -8.10 2.35
CA ALA A 84 0.82 -7.97 3.68
C ALA A 84 1.63 -6.68 3.74
N LEU A 85 1.29 -5.79 4.66
CA LEU A 85 1.99 -4.54 4.91
C LEU A 85 3.18 -4.82 5.85
N LYS A 86 4.30 -4.15 5.62
CA LYS A 86 5.49 -4.24 6.48
C LYS A 86 5.24 -3.58 7.84
N GLU A 87 4.39 -2.56 7.87
CA GLU A 87 4.06 -1.77 9.05
C GLU A 87 2.54 -1.69 9.21
N GLN A 88 2.07 -1.70 10.46
CA GLN A 88 0.67 -1.60 10.79
C GLN A 88 0.14 -0.21 10.43
N THR A 89 -0.96 -0.15 9.66
CA THR A 89 -1.48 1.12 9.11
C THR A 89 -2.98 1.24 9.37
N CYS A 90 -3.42 2.43 9.78
CA CYS A 90 -4.85 2.72 9.93
C CYS A 90 -5.51 2.91 8.56
N ILE A 91 -6.67 2.27 8.37
CA ILE A 91 -7.41 2.37 7.10
C ILE A 91 -8.89 2.56 7.38
N LEU A 92 -9.47 3.58 6.76
CA LEU A 92 -10.90 3.83 6.83
C LEU A 92 -11.68 2.91 5.89
N LYS A 93 -12.94 2.65 6.23
CA LYS A 93 -13.85 1.91 5.33
C LYS A 93 -13.93 2.63 3.98
N ASN A 94 -13.85 1.88 2.89
CA ASN A 94 -13.90 2.37 1.51
C ASN A 94 -12.76 3.36 1.12
N GLN A 95 -11.65 3.38 1.87
CA GLN A 95 -10.50 4.20 1.49
C GLN A 95 -9.93 3.74 0.14
N LYS A 96 -9.56 4.71 -0.70
CA LYS A 96 -8.83 4.47 -1.94
C LYS A 96 -7.38 4.10 -1.64
N ILE A 97 -6.90 3.08 -2.32
CA ILE A 97 -5.56 2.54 -2.17
C ILE A 97 -4.91 2.49 -3.54
N VAL A 98 -3.67 2.92 -3.63
CA VAL A 98 -2.85 2.87 -4.84
C VAL A 98 -1.69 1.92 -4.61
N ILE A 99 -1.34 1.14 -5.62
CA ILE A 99 -0.22 0.21 -5.58
C ILE A 99 0.77 0.61 -6.66
N SER A 100 2.01 0.82 -6.22
CA SER A 100 3.14 1.07 -7.09
C SER A 100 4.09 -0.13 -7.03
N ASN A 101 4.56 -0.57 -8.19
CA ASN A 101 5.57 -1.61 -8.30
C ASN A 101 6.89 -1.00 -8.76
N ARG A 102 8.01 -1.61 -8.36
CA ARG A 102 9.32 -1.22 -8.88
C ARG A 102 9.53 -1.88 -10.23
N ILE A 103 9.82 -1.09 -11.26
CA ILE A 103 10.16 -1.56 -12.60
C ILE A 103 11.53 -0.97 -12.94
N LYS A 104 12.54 -1.84 -13.06
CA LYS A 104 13.95 -1.41 -13.19
C LYS A 104 14.34 -0.47 -12.03
N ASP A 105 14.62 0.80 -12.33
CA ASP A 105 15.08 1.79 -11.37
C ASP A 105 14.00 2.78 -10.91
N SER A 106 12.77 2.68 -11.41
CA SER A 106 11.68 3.59 -11.06
C SER A 106 10.46 2.89 -10.45
N TRP A 107 9.72 3.63 -9.62
CA TRP A 107 8.41 3.20 -9.14
C TRP A 107 7.35 3.59 -10.16
N SER A 108 6.56 2.61 -10.59
CA SER A 108 5.47 2.80 -11.55
C SER A 108 4.13 2.44 -10.93
N LEU A 109 3.11 3.22 -11.25
CA LEU A 109 1.73 2.97 -10.82
C LEU A 109 1.20 1.71 -11.49
N MET A 110 0.88 0.71 -10.68
CA MET A 110 0.41 -0.59 -11.16
C MET A 110 -1.11 -0.67 -11.11
N ALA A 111 -1.69 -0.36 -9.95
CA ALA A 111 -3.12 -0.53 -9.72
C ALA A 111 -3.65 0.49 -8.72
N TRP A 112 -4.96 0.66 -8.71
CA TRP A 112 -5.68 1.37 -7.67
C TRP A 112 -6.93 0.59 -7.29
N GLY A 113 -7.49 0.87 -6.13
CA GLY A 113 -8.58 0.07 -5.61
C GLY A 113 -9.23 0.64 -4.36
N ASN A 114 -10.19 -0.10 -3.83
CA ASN A 114 -10.86 0.21 -2.57
C ASN A 114 -10.59 -0.90 -1.55
N PHE A 115 -10.38 -0.49 -0.30
CA PHE A 115 -10.29 -1.39 0.83
C PHE A 115 -11.59 -2.18 1.02
N ILE A 116 -11.49 -3.51 1.16
CA ILE A 116 -12.62 -4.39 1.49
C ILE A 116 -12.58 -4.76 2.97
N ARG A 117 -11.48 -5.37 3.40
CA ARG A 117 -11.27 -5.85 4.77
C ARG A 117 -9.78 -5.97 5.07
N GLY A 118 -9.43 -6.02 6.34
CA GLY A 118 -8.06 -6.21 6.78
C GLY A 118 -8.01 -7.02 8.07
N GLU A 119 -6.82 -7.55 8.34
CA GLU A 119 -6.43 -8.35 9.50
C GLU A 119 -5.18 -7.75 10.16
#